data_AF-A0AAE3VUC0-F1
#
_entry.id   AF-A0AAE3VUC0-F1
#
_cell.length_a   1.000
_cell.length_b   1.000
_cell.length_c   1.000
_cell.angle_alpha   90.00
_cell.angle_beta   90.00
_cell.angle_gamma   90.00
#
_symmetry.space_group_name_H-M   'P 1'
#
loop_
_entity.id
_entity.type
_entity.pdbx_description
1 polymer ?
#
loop_
_entity_poly.entity_id
_entity_poly.type
_entity_poly.pdbx_seq_one_letter_code
_entity_poly.pdbx_strand_id
1 'polypeptide(L)'
;MRATAPRRGATAAATALLLAAGLLTATAAPAAAVASGPVIDQNFADPDVLKAGRTYYAYATNSDGRNIKWATSTDLVTWTVQGTDALPTLGAWADPDWSFPPGGSGDHGVWAPEVFSTGPRSFVMWYTAHDRASGKQCIGAATATSPGGPFVPQSTALVCTPEIGGAIDASSFTEHGRRYILWKNDGNCCAQDTWLRIQQVSADGLRRTGTETQLIKQNKPFEGTLVEAPTLWKRGGTYVLFYSANFFGNGSYVSSYATAPSLRGPYTKAATPLMTTDAFAGSVRGPGGQDVVTGPDGTDRIVFHGWNADFTYRAMYSQRLDWEGSRPIVDGAKIRYEAEDADFSRANARYAAGGASNGVVVGGIDFADSRVTFTVHVPRAGTYRLYTRFANGSDAGAAGHTLTVNGAAAGTVDYPVTGWDNWQVSERDVTLRAGDNTISYGKGANYAEIDAIDVA
;
A
#
# COMPACT_ATOMS: atom_id res chain seq x y z
N MET A 1 23.81 -79.32 44.53
CA MET A 1 23.14 -79.36 45.85
C MET A 1 22.31 -78.09 46.02
N ARG A 2 21.07 -78.23 46.50
CA ARG A 2 20.12 -77.16 46.83
C ARG A 2 20.58 -76.35 48.04
N ALA A 3 20.19 -75.06 48.10
CA ALA A 3 19.67 -74.31 49.27
C ALA A 3 19.62 -72.80 48.91
N THR A 4 18.45 -72.19 48.63
CA THR A 4 17.53 -71.45 49.53
C THR A 4 18.08 -70.17 50.19
N ALA A 5 17.64 -69.01 49.66
CA ALA A 5 17.09 -67.77 50.27
C ALA A 5 17.71 -67.19 51.58
N PRO A 6 17.82 -65.84 51.76
CA PRO A 6 16.65 -64.95 51.77
C PRO A 6 16.79 -63.54 51.18
N ARG A 7 15.64 -62.98 50.79
CA ARG A 7 15.43 -61.57 50.39
C ARG A 7 15.47 -60.66 51.63
N ARG A 8 16.29 -59.60 51.59
CA ARG A 8 16.21 -58.45 52.51
C ARG A 8 15.58 -57.28 51.78
N GLY A 9 14.51 -56.74 52.34
CA GLY A 9 13.87 -55.51 51.88
C GLY A 9 14.72 -54.29 52.19
N ALA A 10 14.85 -53.40 51.20
CA ALA A 10 15.28 -52.04 51.38
C ALA A 10 14.13 -51.14 50.92
N THR A 11 13.59 -50.37 51.86
CA THR A 11 12.61 -49.31 51.64
C THR A 11 13.24 -48.19 50.81
N ALA A 12 12.85 -48.05 49.54
CA ALA A 12 13.15 -46.87 48.75
C ALA A 12 12.05 -45.83 48.98
N ALA A 13 12.43 -44.68 49.54
CA ALA A 13 11.56 -43.53 49.67
C ALA A 13 11.19 -43.02 48.27
N ALA A 14 9.90 -42.96 47.96
CA ALA A 14 9.40 -42.34 46.74
C ALA A 14 9.39 -40.82 46.91
N THR A 15 10.41 -40.15 46.40
CA THR A 15 10.42 -38.70 46.24
C THR A 15 9.51 -38.37 45.05
N ALA A 16 8.31 -37.84 45.31
CA ALA A 16 7.43 -37.32 44.28
C ALA A 16 8.05 -36.05 43.68
N LEU A 17 8.63 -36.17 42.48
CA LEU A 17 9.07 -35.01 41.70
C LEU A 17 7.82 -34.40 41.04
N LEU A 18 7.29 -33.33 41.63
CA LEU A 18 6.31 -32.46 40.99
C LEU A 18 7.00 -31.76 39.81
N LEU A 19 6.81 -32.26 38.58
CA LEU A 19 7.07 -31.47 37.38
C LEU A 19 6.02 -30.36 37.31
N ALA A 20 6.37 -29.19 37.84
CA ALA A 20 5.68 -27.96 37.49
C ALA A 20 6.00 -27.64 36.02
N ALA A 21 5.09 -28.00 35.12
CA ALA A 21 5.09 -27.50 33.75
C ALA A 21 4.81 -26.00 33.80
N GLY A 22 5.88 -25.20 33.93
CA GLY A 22 5.79 -23.75 33.76
C GLY A 22 5.43 -23.47 32.31
N LEU A 23 4.16 -23.13 32.06
CA LEU A 23 3.79 -22.48 30.81
C LEU A 23 4.54 -21.15 30.74
N LEU A 24 5.61 -21.11 29.96
CA LEU A 24 6.18 -19.88 29.44
C LEU A 24 5.14 -19.27 28.50
N THR A 25 4.25 -18.45 29.05
CA THR A 25 3.47 -17.52 28.25
C THR A 25 4.46 -16.53 27.65
N ALA A 26 4.84 -16.74 26.39
CA ALA A 26 5.49 -15.72 25.61
C ALA A 26 4.54 -14.52 25.56
N THR A 27 4.81 -13.49 26.36
CA THR A 27 4.13 -12.21 26.24
C THR A 27 4.51 -11.65 24.88
N ALA A 28 3.57 -11.72 23.93
CA ALA A 28 3.71 -11.00 22.68
C ALA A 28 4.01 -9.54 23.04
N ALA A 29 5.13 -9.01 22.54
CA ALA A 29 5.39 -7.59 22.63
C ALA A 29 4.17 -6.86 22.06
N PRO A 30 3.68 -5.78 22.69
CA PRO A 30 2.60 -4.99 22.11
C PRO A 30 3.02 -4.62 20.69
N ALA A 31 2.16 -4.89 19.71
CA ALA A 31 2.35 -4.38 18.37
C ALA A 31 2.61 -2.88 18.51
N ALA A 32 3.76 -2.41 18.02
CA ALA A 32 4.09 -1.00 18.07
C ALA A 32 2.90 -0.23 17.51
N ALA A 33 2.41 0.76 18.26
CA ALA A 33 1.32 1.61 17.82
C ALA A 33 1.67 2.13 16.42
N VAL A 34 0.73 1.98 15.48
CA VAL A 34 0.85 2.49 14.11
C VAL A 34 1.23 3.97 14.23
N ALA A 35 2.35 4.36 13.62
CA ALA A 35 2.71 5.78 13.55
C ALA A 35 1.54 6.50 12.84
N SER A 36 0.82 7.35 13.57
CA SER A 36 -0.36 8.05 13.09
C SER A 36 -0.01 9.24 12.17
N GLY A 37 1.09 9.15 11.44
CA GLY A 37 1.68 10.24 10.68
C GLY A 37 2.87 9.79 9.82
N PRO A 38 3.52 10.74 9.12
CA PRO A 38 4.66 10.43 8.27
C PRO A 38 5.86 9.92 9.09
N VAL A 39 6.61 9.00 8.50
CA VAL A 39 7.88 8.48 9.05
C VAL A 39 9.07 9.37 8.67
N ILE A 40 8.91 10.21 7.63
CA ILE A 40 9.77 11.37 7.33
C ILE A 40 8.84 12.55 7.00
N ASP A 41 8.77 13.52 7.91
CA ASP A 41 7.89 14.69 7.80
C ASP A 41 8.58 15.89 7.13
N GLN A 42 9.02 15.67 5.89
CA GLN A 42 9.63 16.69 5.02
C GLN A 42 9.49 16.22 3.56
N ASN A 43 9.83 17.07 2.59
CA ASN A 43 9.77 16.70 1.17
C ASN A 43 10.69 15.48 0.88
N PHE A 44 10.07 14.32 0.67
CA PHE A 44 10.69 13.02 0.47
C PHE A 44 9.75 12.17 -0.41
N ALA A 45 9.66 12.58 -1.67
CA ALA A 45 8.71 12.01 -2.62
C ALA A 45 9.27 10.81 -3.38
N ASP A 46 8.35 9.98 -3.86
CA ASP A 46 8.63 8.79 -4.69
C ASP A 46 9.67 7.86 -4.04
N PRO A 47 9.44 7.41 -2.79
CA PRO A 47 10.42 6.63 -2.04
C PRO A 47 10.65 5.23 -2.65
N ASP A 48 11.92 4.91 -2.91
CA ASP A 48 12.42 3.54 -3.10
C ASP A 48 13.20 3.10 -1.86
N VAL A 49 13.09 1.83 -1.46
CA VAL A 49 13.75 1.30 -0.26
C VAL A 49 14.59 0.05 -0.52
N LEU A 50 15.90 0.24 -0.50
CA LEU A 50 16.88 -0.83 -0.51
C LEU A 50 17.20 -1.33 0.91
N LYS A 51 17.14 -2.65 1.12
CA LYS A 51 17.75 -3.29 2.29
C LYS A 51 19.19 -3.74 1.99
N ALA A 52 20.16 -3.20 2.73
CA ALA A 52 21.56 -3.66 2.70
C ALA A 52 22.04 -4.05 4.10
N GLY A 53 22.26 -5.34 4.32
CA GLY A 53 22.56 -5.89 5.63
C GLY A 53 21.39 -5.70 6.60
N ARG A 54 21.63 -4.98 7.71
CA ARG A 54 20.62 -4.65 8.72
C ARG A 54 19.99 -3.27 8.54
N THR A 55 20.41 -2.53 7.52
CA THR A 55 20.01 -1.14 7.31
C THR A 55 19.15 -1.04 6.06
N TYR A 56 18.07 -0.27 6.16
CA TYR A 56 17.25 0.17 5.05
C TYR A 56 17.72 1.55 4.60
N TYR A 57 17.76 1.75 3.29
CA TYR A 57 18.14 2.98 2.63
C TYR A 57 16.94 3.42 1.79
N ALA A 58 16.38 4.58 2.10
CA ALA A 58 15.33 5.18 1.30
C ALA A 58 15.93 6.24 0.39
N TYR A 59 15.47 6.35 -0.86
CA TYR A 59 15.87 7.35 -1.84
C TYR A 59 14.65 8.11 -2.32
N ALA A 60 14.78 9.39 -2.65
CA ALA A 60 13.65 10.21 -3.07
C ALA A 60 14.00 11.20 -4.18
N THR A 61 12.95 11.59 -4.90
CA THR A 61 12.93 12.68 -5.88
C THR A 61 13.60 13.95 -5.33
N ASN A 62 14.24 14.69 -6.23
CA ASN A 62 15.01 15.88 -5.94
C ASN A 62 14.27 16.88 -5.03
N SER A 63 15.02 17.50 -4.14
CA SER A 63 14.60 18.68 -3.39
C SER A 63 15.80 19.23 -2.60
N ASP A 64 15.68 20.47 -2.13
CA ASP A 64 16.69 21.13 -1.30
C ASP A 64 18.08 21.19 -1.98
N GLY A 65 18.11 21.39 -3.30
CA GLY A 65 19.34 21.49 -4.10
C GLY A 65 20.10 20.17 -4.28
N ARG A 66 19.44 19.03 -4.07
CA ARG A 66 20.00 17.69 -4.27
C ARG A 66 19.26 16.97 -5.38
N ASN A 67 20.00 16.28 -6.24
CA ASN A 67 19.42 15.43 -7.28
C ASN A 67 18.67 14.26 -6.67
N ILE A 68 19.28 13.53 -5.73
CA ILE A 68 18.62 12.42 -5.02
C ILE A 68 18.85 12.55 -3.52
N LYS A 69 17.75 12.70 -2.78
CA LYS A 69 17.77 12.63 -1.32
C LYS A 69 17.81 11.18 -0.87
N TRP A 70 18.38 10.95 0.31
CA TRP A 70 18.36 9.62 0.91
C TRP A 70 18.33 9.66 2.43
N ALA A 71 17.85 8.57 3.01
CA ALA A 71 17.72 8.37 4.45
C ALA A 71 18.07 6.94 4.83
N THR A 72 18.36 6.70 6.11
CA THR A 72 18.61 5.35 6.64
C THR A 72 17.71 5.01 7.81
N SER A 73 17.37 3.73 7.95
CA SER A 73 16.59 3.19 9.05
C SER A 73 17.00 1.75 9.37
N THR A 74 16.62 1.26 10.55
CA THR A 74 16.73 -0.16 10.92
C THR A 74 15.38 -0.82 11.17
N ASP A 75 14.31 -0.04 11.23
CA ASP A 75 12.95 -0.46 11.60
C ASP A 75 11.86 -0.04 10.60
N LEU A 76 12.22 0.75 9.57
CA LEU A 76 11.32 1.35 8.57
C LEU A 76 10.35 2.40 9.15
N VAL A 77 10.53 2.78 10.41
CA VAL A 77 9.67 3.74 11.14
C VAL A 77 10.48 4.97 11.54
N THR A 78 11.67 4.77 12.10
CA THR A 78 12.59 5.83 12.52
C THR A 78 13.66 6.01 11.45
N TRP A 79 13.72 7.20 10.86
CA TRP A 79 14.63 7.50 9.75
C TRP A 79 15.61 8.62 10.08
N THR A 80 16.86 8.45 9.65
CA THR A 80 17.88 9.51 9.63
C THR A 80 18.11 9.98 8.21
N VAL A 81 17.58 11.16 7.88
CA VAL A 81 17.80 11.83 6.59
C VAL A 81 19.26 12.27 6.49
N GLN A 82 19.89 11.98 5.35
CA GLN A 82 21.29 12.32 5.10
C GLN A 82 21.41 13.70 4.42
N GLY A 83 22.45 14.46 4.80
CA GLY A 83 22.70 15.79 4.25
C GLY A 83 23.39 15.79 2.87
N THR A 84 23.94 14.66 2.46
CA THR A 84 24.66 14.47 1.17
C THR A 84 23.70 14.09 0.04
N ASP A 85 24.04 14.44 -1.19
CA ASP A 85 23.36 13.97 -2.40
C ASP A 85 23.84 12.56 -2.77
N ALA A 86 22.91 11.62 -2.98
CA ALA A 86 23.27 10.28 -3.43
C ALA A 86 23.77 10.29 -4.89
N LEU A 87 23.30 11.22 -5.73
CA LEU A 87 23.67 11.35 -7.15
C LEU A 87 24.17 12.78 -7.43
N PRO A 88 25.36 13.18 -6.94
CA PRO A 88 25.81 14.58 -6.99
C PRO A 88 26.10 15.10 -8.41
N THR A 89 26.21 14.20 -9.39
CA THR A 89 26.43 14.56 -10.81
C THR A 89 25.44 13.80 -11.68
N LEU A 90 24.96 14.44 -12.74
CA LEU A 90 24.08 13.84 -13.74
C LEU A 90 24.88 13.35 -14.97
N GLY A 91 24.32 12.36 -15.67
CA GLY A 91 24.89 11.89 -16.92
C GLY A 91 24.92 13.00 -17.97
N ALA A 92 25.88 12.94 -18.90
CA ALA A 92 26.07 14.00 -19.91
C ALA A 92 24.84 14.26 -20.82
N TRP A 93 23.95 13.28 -20.93
CA TRP A 93 22.69 13.35 -21.65
C TRP A 93 21.62 14.20 -20.93
N ALA A 94 21.69 14.30 -19.60
CA ALA A 94 20.68 14.97 -18.77
C ALA A 94 20.91 16.49 -18.72
N ASP A 95 19.83 17.24 -18.81
CA ASP A 95 19.78 18.69 -18.67
C ASP A 95 19.83 19.08 -17.19
N PRO A 96 20.93 19.70 -16.70
CA PRO A 96 21.08 20.04 -15.30
C PRO A 96 20.30 21.29 -14.93
N ASP A 97 19.81 22.07 -15.89
CA ASP A 97 19.11 23.33 -15.63
C ASP A 97 17.58 23.17 -15.73
N TRP A 98 17.09 21.98 -16.07
CA TRP A 98 15.68 21.70 -16.23
C TRP A 98 14.98 21.49 -14.88
N SER A 99 13.76 22.02 -14.72
CA SER A 99 12.96 21.86 -13.51
C SER A 99 11.46 21.87 -13.81
N PHE A 100 10.66 21.30 -12.92
CA PHE A 100 9.20 21.22 -13.02
C PHE A 100 8.54 21.59 -11.68
N PRO A 101 7.46 22.39 -11.66
CA PRO A 101 6.75 22.73 -10.43
C PRO A 101 6.25 21.50 -9.65
N PRO A 102 6.29 21.50 -8.30
CA PRO A 102 6.65 22.63 -7.43
C PRO A 102 8.16 22.81 -7.20
N GLY A 103 9.03 22.21 -8.03
CA GLY A 103 10.48 22.33 -7.94
C GLY A 103 10.96 23.78 -7.80
N GLY A 104 11.97 23.98 -6.95
CA GLY A 104 12.55 25.28 -6.59
C GLY A 104 13.87 25.59 -7.29
N SER A 105 14.50 26.69 -6.87
CA SER A 105 15.84 27.06 -7.34
C SER A 105 16.88 26.01 -6.89
N GLY A 106 17.63 25.44 -7.84
CA GLY A 106 18.61 24.38 -7.60
C GLY A 106 18.06 22.95 -7.76
N ASP A 107 16.78 22.80 -8.11
CA ASP A 107 16.20 21.51 -8.50
C ASP A 107 16.43 21.24 -9.99
N HIS A 108 16.97 20.06 -10.31
CA HIS A 108 17.32 19.64 -11.68
C HIS A 108 16.34 18.62 -12.28
N GLY A 109 15.13 18.51 -11.72
CA GLY A 109 14.06 17.63 -12.21
C GLY A 109 14.45 16.14 -12.27
N VAL A 110 15.08 15.65 -11.20
CA VAL A 110 15.55 14.26 -11.07
C VAL A 110 14.58 13.49 -10.18
N TRP A 111 13.90 12.50 -10.76
CA TRP A 111 12.71 11.91 -10.14
C TRP A 111 12.79 10.40 -9.95
N ALA A 112 12.00 9.92 -8.99
CA ALA A 112 11.65 8.52 -8.76
C ALA A 112 12.85 7.57 -8.90
N PRO A 113 13.86 7.71 -8.01
CA PRO A 113 14.99 6.79 -8.01
C PRO A 113 14.54 5.38 -7.63
N GLU A 114 15.21 4.38 -8.20
CA GLU A 114 15.13 2.97 -7.79
C GLU A 114 16.55 2.45 -7.59
N VAL A 115 16.85 1.85 -6.45
CA VAL A 115 18.19 1.36 -6.11
C VAL A 115 18.17 -0.11 -5.74
N PHE A 116 18.98 -0.90 -6.46
CA PHE A 116 19.16 -2.32 -6.18
C PHE A 116 20.63 -2.72 -6.09
N SER A 117 20.89 -3.82 -5.38
CA SER A 117 22.21 -4.43 -5.31
C SER A 117 22.44 -5.40 -6.48
N THR A 118 23.61 -5.31 -7.08
CA THR A 118 24.16 -6.30 -8.05
C THR A 118 25.26 -7.16 -7.41
N GLY A 119 25.68 -6.83 -6.18
CA GLY A 119 26.65 -7.57 -5.38
C GLY A 119 26.97 -6.87 -4.05
N PRO A 120 27.81 -7.46 -3.19
CA PRO A 120 28.05 -6.96 -1.82
C PRO A 120 28.53 -5.50 -1.72
N ARG A 121 29.19 -5.00 -2.76
CA ARG A 121 29.67 -3.61 -2.88
C ARG A 121 29.40 -3.06 -4.28
N SER A 122 28.25 -3.42 -4.84
CA SER A 122 27.83 -2.95 -6.15
C SER A 122 26.34 -2.66 -6.11
N PHE A 123 26.03 -1.39 -6.32
CA PHE A 123 24.70 -0.83 -6.28
C PHE A 123 24.46 -0.08 -7.58
N VAL A 124 23.22 -0.15 -8.05
CA VAL A 124 22.79 0.54 -9.26
C VAL A 124 21.55 1.33 -8.92
N MET A 125 21.54 2.58 -9.37
CA MET A 125 20.40 3.47 -9.31
C MET A 125 19.86 3.67 -10.72
N TRP A 126 18.56 3.46 -10.90
CA TRP A 126 17.82 4.05 -12.00
C TRP A 126 17.17 5.33 -11.52
N TYR A 127 17.11 6.33 -12.38
CA TYR A 127 16.54 7.64 -12.05
C TYR A 127 15.96 8.27 -13.32
N THR A 128 14.95 9.11 -13.16
CA THR A 128 14.39 9.90 -14.26
C THR A 128 15.10 11.24 -14.34
N ALA A 129 15.46 11.71 -15.53
CA ALA A 129 15.92 13.08 -15.75
C ALA A 129 15.60 13.54 -17.18
N HIS A 130 15.64 14.86 -17.40
CA HIS A 130 15.27 15.47 -18.66
C HIS A 130 16.42 15.35 -19.67
N ASP A 131 16.16 14.71 -20.81
CA ASP A 131 17.17 14.54 -21.85
C ASP A 131 17.31 15.80 -22.70
N ARG A 132 18.56 16.30 -22.84
CA ARG A 132 18.87 17.53 -23.59
C ARG A 132 18.51 17.43 -25.07
N ALA A 133 18.68 16.24 -25.67
CA ALA A 133 18.56 16.07 -27.11
C ALA A 133 17.10 15.96 -27.56
N SER A 134 16.30 15.18 -26.84
CA SER A 134 14.89 14.93 -27.15
C SER A 134 13.91 15.89 -26.47
N GLY A 135 14.33 16.57 -25.40
CA GLY A 135 13.44 17.43 -24.61
C GLY A 135 12.33 16.64 -23.89
N LYS A 136 12.62 15.40 -23.50
CA LYS A 136 11.68 14.47 -22.84
C LYS A 136 12.34 13.84 -21.63
N GLN A 137 11.51 13.37 -20.71
CA GLN A 137 12.00 12.60 -19.58
C GLN A 137 12.49 11.22 -20.04
N CYS A 138 13.67 10.84 -19.56
CA CYS A 138 14.30 9.56 -19.86
C CYS A 138 14.89 8.97 -18.57
N ILE A 139 15.07 7.64 -18.56
CA ILE A 139 15.61 6.91 -17.41
C ILE A 139 17.11 6.73 -17.60
N GLY A 140 17.90 7.22 -16.66
CA GLY A 140 19.33 6.96 -16.53
C GLY A 140 19.67 5.75 -15.67
N ALA A 141 20.92 5.35 -15.71
CA ALA A 141 21.51 4.41 -14.76
C ALA A 141 22.79 4.99 -14.16
N ALA A 142 23.03 4.72 -12.88
CA ALA A 142 24.23 5.13 -12.16
C ALA A 142 24.71 4.01 -11.25
N THR A 143 26.00 3.98 -10.93
CA THR A 143 26.60 2.90 -10.11
C THR A 143 27.32 3.44 -8.89
N ALA A 144 27.32 2.67 -7.79
CA ALA A 144 28.07 2.98 -6.58
C ALA A 144 28.63 1.70 -5.93
N THR A 145 29.63 1.89 -5.06
CA THR A 145 30.18 0.81 -4.21
C THR A 145 29.62 0.81 -2.79
N SER A 146 28.82 1.83 -2.47
CA SER A 146 28.10 2.03 -1.21
C SER A 146 26.63 2.30 -1.52
N PRO A 147 25.67 1.81 -0.70
CA PRO A 147 24.25 2.09 -0.93
C PRO A 147 23.95 3.59 -0.82
N GLY A 148 24.67 4.36 0.00
CA GLY A 148 24.50 5.81 0.11
C GLY A 148 25.13 6.63 -1.03
N GLY A 149 25.72 5.98 -2.03
CA GLY A 149 26.49 6.66 -3.07
C GLY A 149 27.88 7.14 -2.60
N PRO A 150 28.47 8.15 -3.26
CA PRO A 150 27.90 8.83 -4.43
C PRO A 150 27.79 7.88 -5.63
N PHE A 151 26.64 7.92 -6.30
CA PHE A 151 26.39 7.21 -7.54
C PHE A 151 27.02 7.97 -8.71
N VAL A 152 27.63 7.22 -9.63
CA VAL A 152 28.27 7.74 -10.85
C VAL A 152 27.41 7.36 -12.05
N PRO A 153 26.80 8.34 -12.75
CA PRO A 153 25.88 8.08 -13.85
C PRO A 153 26.59 7.61 -15.13
N GLN A 154 25.86 6.85 -15.94
CA GLN A 154 26.26 6.56 -17.32
C GLN A 154 26.17 7.81 -18.20
N SER A 155 26.98 7.85 -19.26
CA SER A 155 26.99 8.97 -20.21
C SER A 155 25.77 9.01 -21.13
N THR A 156 24.98 7.92 -21.19
CA THR A 156 23.76 7.79 -21.99
C THR A 156 22.59 7.33 -21.13
N ALA A 157 21.37 7.72 -21.51
CA ALA A 157 20.15 7.20 -20.90
C ALA A 157 19.99 5.68 -21.17
N LEU A 158 19.42 4.95 -20.20
CA LEU A 158 19.08 3.54 -20.28
C LEU A 158 17.77 3.32 -21.07
N VAL A 159 16.76 4.15 -20.82
CA VAL A 159 15.47 4.15 -21.53
C VAL A 159 15.14 5.56 -21.96
N CYS A 160 14.98 5.78 -23.25
CA CYS A 160 14.57 7.08 -23.80
C CYS A 160 13.70 6.82 -25.02
N THR A 161 12.42 7.17 -24.91
CA THR A 161 11.38 6.85 -25.89
C THR A 161 10.49 8.08 -26.16
N PRO A 162 11.06 9.16 -26.73
CA PRO A 162 10.34 10.42 -26.94
C PRO A 162 9.09 10.29 -27.82
N GLU A 163 9.05 9.30 -28.71
CA GLU A 163 7.93 8.97 -29.58
C GLU A 163 6.64 8.59 -28.84
N ILE A 164 6.75 8.13 -27.58
CA ILE A 164 5.62 7.81 -26.69
C ILE A 164 5.56 8.71 -25.44
N GLY A 165 6.18 9.89 -25.53
CA GLY A 165 6.18 10.92 -24.48
C GLY A 165 7.42 10.95 -23.59
N GLY A 166 8.25 9.90 -23.60
CA GLY A 166 9.37 9.74 -22.67
C GLY A 166 9.21 8.51 -21.79
N ALA A 167 10.08 8.37 -20.80
CA ALA A 167 10.12 7.26 -19.86
C ALA A 167 10.44 7.76 -18.45
N ILE A 168 9.63 7.36 -17.47
CA ILE A 168 9.75 7.75 -16.05
C ILE A 168 9.47 6.57 -15.12
N ASP A 169 9.69 6.78 -13.83
CA ASP A 169 9.32 5.90 -12.71
C ASP A 169 9.83 4.46 -12.89
N ALA A 170 11.15 4.32 -12.96
CA ALA A 170 11.77 3.01 -13.06
C ALA A 170 11.55 2.22 -11.75
N SER A 171 11.31 0.92 -11.85
CA SER A 171 11.38 0.00 -10.71
C SER A 171 12.02 -1.33 -11.10
N SER A 172 12.68 -2.00 -10.17
CA SER A 172 13.37 -3.26 -10.43
C SER A 172 12.60 -4.47 -9.92
N PHE A 173 12.67 -5.55 -10.69
CA PHE A 173 12.19 -6.86 -10.25
C PHE A 173 13.20 -7.92 -10.61
N THR A 174 13.50 -8.83 -9.67
CA THR A 174 14.46 -9.91 -9.88
C THR A 174 13.80 -11.26 -9.64
N GLU A 175 13.89 -12.15 -10.61
CA GLU A 175 13.38 -13.52 -10.50
C GLU A 175 14.30 -14.50 -11.22
N HIS A 176 14.62 -15.61 -10.56
CA HIS A 176 15.49 -16.68 -11.09
C HIS A 176 16.82 -16.16 -11.66
N GLY A 177 17.43 -15.16 -10.99
CA GLY A 177 18.69 -14.54 -11.40
C GLY A 177 18.60 -13.59 -12.60
N ARG A 178 17.40 -13.34 -13.13
CA ARG A 178 17.15 -12.35 -14.19
C ARG A 178 16.56 -11.10 -13.57
N ARG A 179 17.05 -9.94 -14.01
CA ARG A 179 16.53 -8.64 -13.60
C ARG A 179 15.69 -8.03 -14.71
N TYR A 180 14.64 -7.34 -14.29
CA TYR A 180 13.70 -6.64 -15.13
C TYR A 180 13.58 -5.20 -14.65
N ILE A 181 13.43 -4.30 -15.61
CA ILE A 181 13.00 -2.92 -15.38
C ILE A 181 11.51 -2.85 -15.67
N LEU A 182 10.76 -2.30 -14.73
CA LEU A 182 9.44 -1.75 -14.94
C LEU A 182 9.56 -0.23 -15.10
N TRP A 183 8.70 0.36 -15.90
CA TRP A 183 8.67 1.82 -16.10
C TRP A 183 7.35 2.25 -16.76
N LYS A 184 7.09 3.55 -16.75
CA LYS A 184 5.96 4.20 -17.41
C LYS A 184 6.43 5.03 -18.59
N ASN A 185 5.73 5.00 -19.72
CA ASN A 185 5.88 6.10 -20.69
C ASN A 185 5.14 7.37 -20.23
N ASP A 186 5.77 8.53 -20.36
CA ASP A 186 5.19 9.83 -19.97
C ASP A 186 4.15 10.34 -20.99
N GLY A 187 3.24 9.46 -21.42
CA GLY A 187 2.25 9.77 -22.45
C GLY A 187 1.32 10.94 -22.10
N ASN A 188 1.10 11.17 -20.80
CA ASN A 188 0.31 12.29 -20.30
C ASN A 188 0.92 13.67 -20.63
N CYS A 189 2.23 13.80 -20.89
CA CYS A 189 2.80 15.06 -21.41
C CYS A 189 2.19 15.49 -22.74
N CYS A 190 1.61 14.53 -23.45
CA CYS A 190 1.47 14.57 -24.89
C CYS A 190 0.12 13.97 -25.34
N ALA A 191 -0.86 13.90 -24.43
CA ALA A 191 -2.21 13.37 -24.64
C ALA A 191 -2.25 11.94 -25.21
N GLN A 192 -1.30 11.09 -24.79
CA GLN A 192 -1.25 9.67 -25.15
C GLN A 192 -1.59 8.79 -23.94
N ASP A 193 -1.92 7.52 -24.21
CA ASP A 193 -2.03 6.51 -23.18
C ASP A 193 -0.72 6.35 -22.39
N THR A 194 -0.84 6.18 -21.07
CA THR A 194 0.28 5.83 -20.20
C THR A 194 0.26 4.34 -19.96
N TRP A 195 1.32 3.65 -20.39
CA TRP A 195 1.48 2.22 -20.17
C TRP A 195 2.58 1.95 -19.16
N LEU A 196 2.28 1.09 -18.20
CA LEU A 196 3.31 0.41 -17.43
C LEU A 196 3.90 -0.71 -18.30
N ARG A 197 5.22 -0.79 -18.33
CA ARG A 197 5.98 -1.65 -19.23
C ARG A 197 6.97 -2.47 -18.43
N ILE A 198 7.35 -3.64 -18.96
CA ILE A 198 8.41 -4.46 -18.39
C ILE A 198 9.38 -4.94 -19.48
N GLN A 199 10.68 -4.86 -19.20
CA GLN A 199 11.72 -5.40 -20.06
C GLN A 199 12.83 -6.02 -19.23
N GLN A 200 13.50 -7.04 -19.76
CA GLN A 200 14.66 -7.59 -19.08
C GLN A 200 15.85 -6.62 -19.20
N VAL A 201 16.73 -6.61 -18.22
CA VAL A 201 18.03 -5.92 -18.31
C VAL A 201 19.18 -6.91 -18.15
N SER A 202 20.39 -6.48 -18.50
CA SER A 202 21.61 -7.20 -18.15
C SER A 202 21.71 -7.41 -16.63
N ALA A 203 22.51 -8.38 -16.18
CA ALA A 203 22.62 -8.71 -14.76
C ALA A 203 23.13 -7.53 -13.91
N ASP A 204 23.96 -6.67 -14.49
CA ASP A 204 24.41 -5.41 -13.90
C ASP A 204 23.36 -4.29 -13.95
N GLY A 205 22.21 -4.49 -14.60
CA GLY A 205 21.13 -3.49 -14.69
C GLY A 205 21.45 -2.29 -15.59
N LEU A 206 22.52 -2.33 -16.36
CA LEU A 206 23.04 -1.18 -17.12
C LEU A 206 22.66 -1.17 -18.61
N ARG A 207 21.94 -2.19 -19.08
CA ARG A 207 21.55 -2.30 -20.49
C ARG A 207 20.23 -3.05 -20.64
N ARG A 208 19.33 -2.53 -21.47
CA ARG A 208 18.10 -3.22 -21.86
C ARG A 208 18.41 -4.48 -22.68
N THR A 209 17.66 -5.55 -22.42
CA THR A 209 17.80 -6.84 -23.08
C THR A 209 16.44 -7.48 -23.34
N GLY A 210 16.36 -8.35 -24.35
CA GLY A 210 15.12 -9.03 -24.69
C GLY A 210 13.98 -8.08 -25.09
N THR A 211 12.77 -8.61 -25.13
CA THR A 211 11.56 -7.91 -25.60
C THR A 211 10.88 -7.14 -24.47
N GLU A 212 10.46 -5.92 -24.77
CA GLU A 212 9.59 -5.10 -23.92
C GLU A 212 8.13 -5.57 -24.02
N THR A 213 7.36 -5.48 -22.94
CA THR A 213 5.93 -5.80 -22.93
C THR A 213 5.17 -4.71 -22.19
N GLN A 214 4.09 -4.22 -22.80
CA GLN A 214 3.09 -3.40 -22.14
C GLN A 214 2.26 -4.28 -21.18
N LEU A 215 2.10 -3.83 -19.94
CA LEU A 215 1.37 -4.56 -18.90
C LEU A 215 -0.06 -4.04 -18.78
N ILE A 216 -0.22 -2.84 -18.23
CA ILE A 216 -1.50 -2.18 -18.01
C ILE A 216 -1.42 -0.72 -18.45
N LYS A 217 -2.58 -0.16 -18.77
CA LYS A 217 -2.79 1.28 -18.94
C LYS A 217 -3.95 1.77 -18.10
N GLN A 218 -4.12 3.09 -18.05
CA GLN A 218 -5.29 3.72 -17.48
C GLN A 218 -6.55 3.32 -18.28
N ASN A 219 -7.53 2.73 -17.60
CA ASN A 219 -8.85 2.35 -18.14
C ASN A 219 -9.95 2.18 -17.06
N LYS A 220 -9.68 2.51 -15.79
CA LYS A 220 -10.67 2.56 -14.71
C LYS A 220 -11.04 4.02 -14.43
N PRO A 221 -12.29 4.29 -14.01
CA PRO A 221 -12.72 5.67 -13.72
C PRO A 221 -11.82 6.41 -12.72
N PHE A 222 -11.36 5.75 -11.66
CA PHE A 222 -10.52 6.36 -10.62
C PHE A 222 -9.10 6.72 -11.10
N GLU A 223 -8.65 6.16 -12.22
CA GLU A 223 -7.28 6.37 -12.72
C GLU A 223 -7.13 7.70 -13.47
N GLY A 224 -8.25 8.35 -13.81
CA GLY A 224 -8.23 9.58 -14.59
C GLY A 224 -7.48 9.40 -15.91
N THR A 225 -6.45 10.21 -16.12
CA THR A 225 -5.69 10.26 -17.37
C THR A 225 -4.39 9.46 -17.35
N LEU A 226 -3.98 8.87 -16.23
CA LEU A 226 -2.69 8.17 -16.14
C LEU A 226 -2.61 7.04 -15.11
N VAL A 227 -1.70 6.09 -15.36
CA VAL A 227 -1.13 5.15 -14.37
C VAL A 227 0.39 5.27 -14.36
N GLU A 228 1.03 5.16 -13.20
CA GLU A 228 2.46 5.42 -12.99
C GLU A 228 3.04 4.68 -11.76
N ALA A 229 4.30 4.96 -11.41
CA ALA A 229 5.00 4.36 -10.26
C ALA A 229 4.80 2.83 -10.12
N PRO A 230 5.22 2.01 -11.11
CA PRO A 230 5.06 0.57 -11.04
C PRO A 230 5.97 -0.03 -9.95
N THR A 231 5.42 -0.92 -9.11
CA THR A 231 6.23 -1.76 -8.21
C THR A 231 5.73 -3.19 -8.28
N LEU A 232 6.62 -4.14 -8.55
CA LEU A 232 6.23 -5.54 -8.75
C LEU A 232 6.63 -6.41 -7.56
N TRP A 233 5.65 -7.11 -6.99
CA TRP A 233 5.84 -8.06 -5.90
C TRP A 233 5.38 -9.45 -6.30
N LYS A 234 5.93 -10.50 -5.68
CA LYS A 234 5.47 -11.89 -5.89
C LYS A 234 4.96 -12.49 -4.59
N ARG A 235 3.70 -12.91 -4.58
CA ARG A 235 3.02 -13.49 -3.41
C ARG A 235 2.33 -14.80 -3.79
N GLY A 236 2.74 -15.91 -3.17
CA GLY A 236 2.07 -17.21 -3.36
C GLY A 236 2.05 -17.72 -4.81
N GLY A 237 3.03 -17.34 -5.64
CA GLY A 237 3.06 -17.66 -7.07
C GLY A 237 2.37 -16.64 -7.98
N THR A 238 1.62 -15.69 -7.42
CA THR A 238 0.97 -14.59 -8.13
C THR A 238 1.86 -13.36 -8.16
N TYR A 239 1.90 -12.67 -9.30
CA TYR A 239 2.56 -11.37 -9.45
C TYR A 239 1.55 -10.28 -9.09
N VAL A 240 1.93 -9.37 -8.22
CA VAL A 240 1.13 -8.24 -7.74
C VAL A 240 1.85 -6.96 -8.18
N LEU A 241 1.30 -6.30 -9.19
CA LEU A 241 1.78 -5.02 -9.71
C LEU A 241 1.06 -3.89 -8.99
N PHE A 242 1.74 -3.23 -8.07
CA PHE A 242 1.30 -1.96 -7.49
C PHE A 242 1.56 -0.83 -8.48
N TYR A 243 0.67 0.16 -8.48
CA TYR A 243 0.80 1.34 -9.32
C TYR A 243 0.05 2.52 -8.70
N SER A 244 0.51 3.72 -9.02
CA SER A 244 -0.22 4.96 -8.73
C SER A 244 -1.04 5.41 -9.94
N ALA A 245 -2.07 6.22 -9.72
CA ALA A 245 -2.94 6.69 -10.78
C ALA A 245 -3.51 8.09 -10.49
N ASN A 246 -3.94 8.77 -11.56
CA ASN A 246 -4.46 10.13 -11.56
C ASN A 246 -3.38 11.21 -11.27
N PHE A 247 -3.77 12.48 -11.14
CA PHE A 247 -2.83 13.59 -11.01
C PHE A 247 -2.22 13.69 -9.62
N PHE A 248 -0.90 13.48 -9.52
CA PHE A 248 -0.14 13.50 -8.26
C PHE A 248 -0.29 14.79 -7.45
N GLY A 249 -0.56 15.94 -8.08
CA GLY A 249 -0.57 17.26 -7.43
C GLY A 249 -1.82 17.59 -6.61
N ASN A 250 -2.76 16.66 -6.42
CA ASN A 250 -3.94 16.89 -5.58
C ASN A 250 -4.45 15.60 -4.91
N GLY A 251 -5.54 15.71 -4.13
CA GLY A 251 -6.12 14.59 -3.37
C GLY A 251 -6.76 13.47 -4.21
N SER A 252 -6.86 13.62 -5.53
CA SER A 252 -7.38 12.59 -6.44
C SER A 252 -6.34 11.54 -6.83
N TYR A 253 -5.07 11.76 -6.48
CA TYR A 253 -4.02 10.76 -6.64
C TYR A 253 -4.26 9.56 -5.73
N VAL A 254 -4.11 8.36 -6.28
CA VAL A 254 -4.40 7.10 -5.57
C VAL A 254 -3.39 6.04 -5.94
N SER A 255 -3.23 5.04 -5.07
CA SER A 255 -2.54 3.79 -5.43
C SER A 255 -3.53 2.65 -5.58
N SER A 256 -3.22 1.73 -6.48
CA SER A 256 -3.97 0.49 -6.69
C SER A 256 -3.02 -0.66 -7.04
N TYR A 257 -3.58 -1.82 -7.35
CA TYR A 257 -2.83 -3.01 -7.72
C TYR A 257 -3.53 -3.81 -8.81
N ALA A 258 -2.74 -4.65 -9.49
CA ALA A 258 -3.20 -5.63 -10.45
C ALA A 258 -2.50 -6.96 -10.23
N THR A 259 -3.19 -8.07 -10.47
CA THR A 259 -2.63 -9.42 -10.25
C THR A 259 -2.51 -10.20 -11.55
N ALA A 260 -1.45 -11.00 -11.69
CA ALA A 260 -1.25 -11.90 -12.83
C ALA A 260 -0.67 -13.26 -12.40
N PRO A 261 -1.00 -14.36 -13.11
CA PRO A 261 -0.36 -15.66 -12.90
C PRO A 261 1.04 -15.74 -13.54
N SER A 262 1.43 -14.75 -14.36
CA SER A 262 2.72 -14.71 -15.05
C SER A 262 3.33 -13.31 -15.02
N LEU A 263 4.66 -13.22 -15.05
CA LEU A 263 5.42 -11.98 -14.96
C LEU A 263 4.97 -10.90 -15.96
N ARG A 264 4.65 -11.33 -17.19
CA ARG A 264 4.24 -10.43 -18.29
C ARG A 264 2.72 -10.32 -18.45
N GLY A 265 1.94 -10.83 -17.48
CA GLY A 265 0.48 -10.75 -17.49
C GLY A 265 -0.20 -11.98 -18.09
N PRO A 266 -1.46 -11.85 -18.53
CA PRO A 266 -2.29 -10.64 -18.42
C PRO A 266 -2.55 -10.26 -16.95
N TYR A 267 -2.61 -8.97 -16.67
CA TYR A 267 -2.89 -8.43 -15.34
C TYR A 267 -4.37 -8.06 -15.20
N THR A 268 -4.98 -8.50 -14.09
CA THR A 268 -6.34 -8.12 -13.69
C THR A 268 -6.24 -7.03 -12.64
N LYS A 269 -6.70 -5.82 -12.97
CA LYS A 269 -6.68 -4.66 -12.05
C LYS A 269 -7.78 -4.77 -11.00
N ALA A 270 -7.49 -4.32 -9.79
CA ALA A 270 -8.48 -4.15 -8.74
C ALA A 270 -9.65 -3.26 -9.24
N ALA A 271 -10.85 -3.52 -8.72
CA ALA A 271 -12.04 -2.74 -9.07
C ALA A 271 -12.01 -1.35 -8.43
N THR A 272 -11.50 -1.27 -7.20
CA THR A 272 -11.37 -0.05 -6.39
C THR A 272 -9.89 0.24 -6.08
N PRO A 273 -9.52 1.50 -5.81
CA PRO A 273 -8.17 1.84 -5.39
C PRO A 273 -7.82 1.24 -4.02
N LEU A 274 -6.54 0.91 -3.83
CA LEU A 274 -5.99 0.35 -2.59
C LEU A 274 -5.76 1.42 -1.51
N MET A 275 -5.26 2.59 -1.92
CA MET A 275 -4.95 3.70 -1.04
C MET A 275 -5.51 4.98 -1.64
N THR A 276 -6.31 5.69 -0.86
CA THR A 276 -6.89 7.00 -1.23
C THR A 276 -6.84 7.95 -0.06
N THR A 277 -7.02 9.25 -0.33
CA THR A 277 -7.18 10.25 0.74
C THR A 277 -8.31 9.88 1.70
N ASP A 278 -9.45 9.44 1.17
CA ASP A 278 -10.63 9.06 1.97
C ASP A 278 -10.41 7.78 2.77
N ALA A 279 -9.66 6.81 2.21
CA ALA A 279 -9.33 5.57 2.89
C ALA A 279 -8.49 5.82 4.15
N PHE A 280 -7.66 6.86 4.13
CA PHE A 280 -6.89 7.34 5.29
C PHE A 280 -7.61 8.44 6.08
N ALA A 281 -8.91 8.67 5.87
CA ALA A 281 -9.68 9.72 6.54
C ALA A 281 -9.01 11.13 6.46
N GLY A 282 -8.32 11.42 5.36
CA GLY A 282 -7.64 12.69 5.10
C GLY A 282 -6.29 12.87 5.81
N SER A 283 -5.83 11.91 6.61
CA SER A 283 -4.51 11.98 7.28
C SER A 283 -3.34 11.79 6.31
N VAL A 284 -3.61 11.18 5.15
CA VAL A 284 -2.70 11.07 4.01
C VAL A 284 -3.43 11.60 2.79
N ARG A 285 -2.84 12.53 2.05
CA ARG A 285 -3.47 13.14 0.87
C ARG A 285 -2.72 12.76 -0.39
N GLY A 286 -3.42 12.21 -1.37
CA GLY A 286 -2.80 11.73 -2.60
C GLY A 286 -1.69 10.69 -2.37
N PRO A 287 -2.01 9.50 -1.81
CA PRO A 287 -1.00 8.45 -1.59
C PRO A 287 -0.53 7.81 -2.89
N GLY A 288 0.79 7.78 -3.12
CA GLY A 288 1.40 7.10 -4.26
C GLY A 288 2.93 7.09 -4.27
N GLY A 289 3.52 6.82 -5.43
CA GLY A 289 4.97 6.65 -5.59
C GLY A 289 5.51 5.54 -4.68
N GLN A 290 4.83 4.40 -4.63
CA GLN A 290 5.01 3.38 -3.59
C GLN A 290 6.09 2.35 -3.92
N ASP A 291 6.79 1.87 -2.88
CA ASP A 291 7.65 0.70 -2.89
C ASP A 291 7.22 -0.32 -1.81
N VAL A 292 7.62 -1.59 -1.97
CA VAL A 292 7.31 -2.69 -1.04
C VAL A 292 8.59 -3.37 -0.58
N VAL A 293 8.75 -3.47 0.74
CA VAL A 293 9.94 -4.05 1.36
C VAL A 293 9.57 -4.90 2.57
N THR A 294 10.25 -6.03 2.75
CA THR A 294 10.08 -6.84 3.97
C THR A 294 10.83 -6.23 5.15
N GLY A 295 10.09 -5.93 6.21
CA GLY A 295 10.57 -5.36 7.46
C GLY A 295 11.46 -6.30 8.28
N PRO A 296 12.09 -5.78 9.36
CA PRO A 296 12.99 -6.57 10.21
C PRO A 296 12.29 -7.70 10.97
N ASP A 297 10.97 -7.61 11.14
CA ASP A 297 10.09 -8.60 11.77
C ASP A 297 9.58 -9.66 10.77
N GLY A 298 9.97 -9.57 9.50
CA GLY A 298 9.50 -10.46 8.43
C GLY A 298 8.14 -10.06 7.84
N THR A 299 7.54 -8.97 8.33
CA THR A 299 6.29 -8.44 7.78
C THR A 299 6.59 -7.52 6.60
N ASP A 300 5.85 -7.66 5.50
CA ASP A 300 5.94 -6.73 4.38
C ASP A 300 5.45 -5.34 4.80
N ARG A 301 6.09 -4.29 4.28
CA ARG A 301 5.68 -2.90 4.44
C ARG A 301 5.55 -2.26 3.08
N ILE A 302 4.56 -1.39 2.95
CA ILE A 302 4.44 -0.47 1.81
C ILE A 302 4.94 0.90 2.25
N VAL A 303 5.90 1.45 1.51
CA VAL A 303 6.47 2.78 1.73
C VAL A 303 5.99 3.64 0.58
N PHE A 304 5.47 4.82 0.86
CA PHE A 304 4.85 5.67 -0.15
C PHE A 304 4.91 7.13 0.29
N HIS A 305 4.64 8.06 -0.63
CA HIS A 305 4.53 9.46 -0.29
C HIS A 305 3.07 9.91 -0.18
N GLY A 306 2.84 11.02 0.50
CA GLY A 306 1.56 11.74 0.49
C GLY A 306 1.75 13.20 0.83
N TRP A 307 0.90 14.07 0.30
CA TRP A 307 0.93 15.50 0.59
C TRP A 307 0.60 15.80 2.05
N ASN A 308 1.27 16.81 2.59
CA ASN A 308 0.86 17.44 3.83
C ASN A 308 -0.47 18.20 3.67
N ALA A 309 -1.01 18.71 4.77
CA ALA A 309 -2.31 19.38 4.79
C ALA A 309 -2.41 20.62 3.89
N ASP A 310 -1.28 21.29 3.60
CA ASP A 310 -1.25 22.51 2.80
C ASP A 310 -0.81 22.27 1.34
N PHE A 311 -0.58 21.01 0.93
CA PHE A 311 -0.05 20.65 -0.39
C PHE A 311 1.26 21.38 -0.74
N THR A 312 2.15 21.55 0.23
CA THR A 312 3.45 22.20 0.06
C THR A 312 4.61 21.22 -0.10
N TYR A 313 4.50 20.01 0.44
CA TYR A 313 5.47 18.94 0.22
C TYR A 313 4.82 17.55 0.34
N ARG A 314 5.51 16.55 -0.22
CA ARG A 314 5.14 15.13 -0.12
C ARG A 314 6.01 14.47 0.95
N ALA A 315 5.41 14.07 2.06
CA ALA A 315 6.04 13.37 3.17
C ALA A 315 6.12 11.86 2.88
N MET A 316 7.06 11.16 3.51
CA MET A 316 7.14 9.69 3.41
C MET A 316 6.34 9.03 4.52
N TYR A 317 5.54 8.04 4.15
CA TYR A 317 4.78 7.17 5.04
C TYR A 317 5.27 5.73 4.88
N SER A 318 5.12 4.94 5.94
CA SER A 318 5.36 3.51 5.89
C SER A 318 4.25 2.80 6.64
N GLN A 319 3.51 1.93 5.96
CA GLN A 319 2.46 1.13 6.56
C GLN A 319 2.77 -0.36 6.47
N ARG A 320 2.21 -1.11 7.42
CA ARG A 320 2.23 -2.56 7.37
C ARG A 320 1.38 -3.03 6.18
N LEU A 321 1.91 -3.99 5.42
CA LEU A 321 1.25 -4.59 4.27
C LEU A 321 0.86 -6.04 4.58
N ASP A 322 -0.42 -6.23 4.81
CA ASP A 322 -1.06 -7.53 4.97
C ASP A 322 -1.51 -8.13 3.64
N TRP A 323 -1.90 -9.40 3.71
CA TRP A 323 -2.29 -10.17 2.54
C TRP A 323 -3.48 -11.10 2.84
N GLU A 324 -4.51 -11.02 2.01
CA GLU A 324 -5.54 -12.05 1.86
C GLU A 324 -5.26 -12.81 0.56
N GLY A 325 -4.55 -13.95 0.65
CA GLY A 325 -3.98 -14.60 -0.52
C GLY A 325 -2.97 -13.69 -1.23
N SER A 326 -3.30 -13.22 -2.44
CA SER A 326 -2.53 -12.22 -3.20
C SER A 326 -3.14 -10.81 -3.17
N ARG A 327 -4.27 -10.62 -2.47
CA ARG A 327 -4.89 -9.30 -2.29
C ARG A 327 -4.13 -8.53 -1.19
N PRO A 328 -3.53 -7.37 -1.50
CA PRO A 328 -2.89 -6.54 -0.48
C PRO A 328 -3.93 -5.86 0.42
N ILE A 329 -3.59 -5.71 1.69
CA ILE A 329 -4.34 -4.96 2.71
C ILE A 329 -3.36 -4.00 3.38
N VAL A 330 -3.61 -2.71 3.31
CA VAL A 330 -2.73 -1.68 3.89
C VAL A 330 -3.28 -1.28 5.26
N ASP A 331 -2.46 -1.41 6.30
CA ASP A 331 -2.85 -1.04 7.66
C ASP A 331 -3.20 0.46 7.74
N GLY A 332 -4.30 0.78 8.42
CA GLY A 332 -4.82 2.15 8.54
C GLY A 332 -5.59 2.67 7.32
N ALA A 333 -5.60 1.97 6.18
CA ALA A 333 -6.49 2.28 5.07
C ALA A 333 -7.82 1.51 5.22
N LYS A 334 -8.91 2.25 5.19
CA LYS A 334 -10.28 1.70 5.20
C LYS A 334 -10.52 0.75 4.03
N ILE A 335 -11.14 -0.40 4.32
CA ILE A 335 -11.65 -1.35 3.33
C ILE A 335 -13.17 -1.21 3.26
N ARG A 336 -13.69 -0.87 2.08
CA ARG A 336 -15.13 -0.77 1.82
C ARG A 336 -15.75 -2.13 1.51
N TYR A 337 -16.94 -2.35 2.07
CA TYR A 337 -17.86 -3.42 1.73
C TYR A 337 -19.23 -2.80 1.43
N GLU A 338 -19.70 -2.98 0.20
CA GLU A 338 -20.93 -2.36 -0.29
C GLU A 338 -22.17 -3.09 0.26
N ALA A 339 -23.23 -2.36 0.57
CA ALA A 339 -24.44 -2.96 1.15
C ALA A 339 -25.16 -3.87 0.15
N GLU A 340 -25.11 -3.54 -1.14
CA GLU A 340 -25.71 -4.34 -2.21
C GLU A 340 -25.02 -5.69 -2.45
N ASP A 341 -23.78 -5.85 -1.97
CA ASP A 341 -23.04 -7.11 -2.00
C ASP A 341 -23.24 -7.96 -0.73
N ALA A 342 -23.92 -7.41 0.29
CA ALA A 342 -24.21 -8.10 1.55
C ALA A 342 -25.37 -9.11 1.40
N ASP A 343 -25.42 -10.10 2.29
CA ASP A 343 -26.58 -10.99 2.40
C ASP A 343 -27.70 -10.29 3.20
N PHE A 344 -28.86 -10.05 2.58
CA PHE A 344 -29.98 -9.38 3.25
C PHE A 344 -31.29 -10.14 3.13
N SER A 345 -32.06 -10.11 4.22
CA SER A 345 -33.35 -10.79 4.35
C SER A 345 -34.40 -9.84 4.91
N ARG A 346 -35.59 -9.84 4.31
CA ARG A 346 -36.68 -8.87 4.60
C ARG A 346 -36.17 -7.43 4.67
N ALA A 347 -35.29 -7.11 3.73
CA ALA A 347 -34.71 -5.82 3.42
C ALA A 347 -34.60 -5.76 1.89
N ASN A 348 -34.38 -4.57 1.33
CA ASN A 348 -34.39 -4.40 -0.12
C ASN A 348 -33.28 -3.47 -0.58
N ALA A 349 -32.65 -3.85 -1.70
CA ALA A 349 -31.78 -2.95 -2.44
C ALA A 349 -32.62 -1.84 -3.10
N ARG A 350 -32.15 -0.60 -3.02
CA ARG A 350 -32.68 0.56 -3.75
C ARG A 350 -31.60 1.07 -4.70
N TYR A 351 -31.91 1.07 -5.99
CA TYR A 351 -31.01 1.52 -7.06
C TYR A 351 -31.19 3.00 -7.37
N ALA A 352 -30.21 3.57 -8.07
CA ALA A 352 -30.16 4.98 -8.44
C ALA A 352 -30.25 5.92 -7.23
N ALA A 353 -29.69 5.49 -6.10
CA ALA A 353 -29.57 6.30 -4.89
C ALA A 353 -28.53 7.40 -5.12
N GLY A 354 -28.97 8.67 -5.08
CA GLY A 354 -28.13 9.81 -5.41
C GLY A 354 -26.96 9.94 -4.44
N GLY A 355 -25.72 9.92 -4.93
CA GLY A 355 -24.53 10.06 -4.10
C GLY A 355 -24.18 8.83 -3.26
N ALA A 356 -24.91 7.71 -3.40
CA ALA A 356 -24.54 6.40 -2.85
C ALA A 356 -23.29 5.86 -3.55
N SER A 357 -22.48 5.07 -2.83
CA SER A 357 -21.45 4.24 -3.45
C SER A 357 -22.13 3.29 -4.44
N ASN A 358 -21.59 3.18 -5.65
CA ASN A 358 -22.20 2.47 -6.79
C ASN A 358 -23.67 2.85 -7.15
N GLY A 359 -24.26 3.86 -6.51
CA GLY A 359 -25.65 4.24 -6.70
C GLY A 359 -26.66 3.24 -6.14
N VAL A 360 -26.27 2.31 -5.25
CA VAL A 360 -27.16 1.30 -4.65
C VAL A 360 -27.03 1.33 -3.13
N VAL A 361 -28.15 1.15 -2.43
CA VAL A 361 -28.18 1.03 -0.97
C VAL A 361 -29.09 -0.09 -0.54
N VAL A 362 -29.01 -0.52 0.72
CA VAL A 362 -29.97 -1.45 1.31
C VAL A 362 -30.78 -0.76 2.41
N GLY A 363 -32.10 -0.82 2.26
CA GLY A 363 -33.09 -0.28 3.19
C GLY A 363 -34.14 -1.32 3.58
N GLY A 364 -35.25 -0.86 4.14
CA GLY A 364 -36.37 -1.73 4.52
C GLY A 364 -36.06 -2.68 5.68
N ILE A 365 -35.07 -2.34 6.52
CA ILE A 365 -34.72 -3.11 7.72
C ILE A 365 -35.77 -2.81 8.81
N ASP A 366 -37.02 -3.20 8.54
CA ASP A 366 -38.22 -2.67 9.22
C ASP A 366 -38.86 -3.66 10.19
N PHE A 367 -38.59 -4.95 10.02
CA PHE A 367 -39.18 -6.02 10.80
C PHE A 367 -38.17 -6.59 11.81
N ALA A 368 -38.67 -7.18 12.90
CA ALA A 368 -37.82 -7.76 13.94
C ALA A 368 -36.85 -8.84 13.39
N ASP A 369 -37.21 -9.48 12.28
CA ASP A 369 -36.43 -10.48 11.54
C ASP A 369 -35.72 -9.94 10.28
N SER A 370 -35.78 -8.63 9.98
CA SER A 370 -35.01 -8.00 8.90
C SER A 370 -33.51 -7.98 9.21
N ARG A 371 -32.65 -8.33 8.25
CA ARG A 371 -31.20 -8.37 8.42
C ARG A 371 -30.46 -7.91 7.16
N VAL A 372 -29.30 -7.27 7.36
CA VAL A 372 -28.25 -7.05 6.35
C VAL A 372 -26.93 -7.50 6.96
N THR A 373 -26.28 -8.48 6.34
CA THR A 373 -25.10 -9.19 6.88
C THR A 373 -23.93 -9.08 5.92
N PHE A 374 -22.92 -8.34 6.34
CA PHE A 374 -21.65 -8.21 5.64
C PHE A 374 -20.72 -9.35 6.04
N THR A 375 -20.04 -9.93 5.05
CA THR A 375 -18.87 -10.78 5.31
C THR A 375 -17.62 -9.94 5.10
N VAL A 376 -16.87 -9.70 6.17
CA VAL A 376 -15.64 -8.89 6.15
C VAL A 376 -14.43 -9.77 6.49
N HIS A 377 -13.30 -9.46 5.87
CA HIS A 377 -12.04 -10.16 6.12
C HIS A 377 -11.05 -9.20 6.76
N VAL A 378 -10.52 -9.57 7.93
CA VAL A 378 -9.43 -8.83 8.56
C VAL A 378 -8.20 -9.72 8.76
N PRO A 379 -7.00 -9.21 8.51
CA PRO A 379 -5.79 -10.03 8.55
C PRO A 379 -5.38 -10.41 9.98
N ARG A 380 -5.91 -9.72 10.99
CA ARG A 380 -5.54 -9.90 12.40
C ARG A 380 -6.78 -9.83 13.29
N ALA A 381 -6.70 -10.49 14.45
CA ALA A 381 -7.69 -10.29 15.49
C ALA A 381 -7.41 -8.95 16.19
N GLY A 382 -8.45 -8.22 16.54
CA GLY A 382 -8.30 -6.93 17.19
C GLY A 382 -9.59 -6.13 17.26
N THR A 383 -9.48 -4.92 17.80
CA THR A 383 -10.53 -3.91 17.71
C THR A 383 -10.34 -3.13 16.42
N TYR A 384 -11.39 -3.07 15.63
CA TYR A 384 -11.47 -2.34 14.37
C TYR A 384 -12.54 -1.26 14.48
N ARG A 385 -12.31 -0.13 13.80
CA ARG A 385 -13.32 0.91 13.66
C ARG A 385 -14.19 0.57 12.45
N LEU A 386 -15.49 0.43 12.72
CA LEU A 386 -16.54 0.27 11.73
C LEU A 386 -17.13 1.64 11.39
N TYR A 387 -17.12 2.00 10.12
CA TYR A 387 -17.72 3.22 9.58
C TYR A 387 -18.96 2.81 8.79
N THR A 388 -20.15 3.02 9.34
CA THR A 388 -21.41 2.74 8.63
C THR A 388 -21.82 3.97 7.85
N ARG A 389 -21.80 3.91 6.52
CA ARG A 389 -22.32 4.98 5.66
C ARG A 389 -23.83 4.84 5.55
N PHE A 390 -24.56 5.86 6.00
CA PHE A 390 -26.00 5.79 6.19
C PHE A 390 -26.71 7.07 5.72
N ALA A 391 -28.00 6.95 5.42
CA ALA A 391 -28.92 8.08 5.36
C ALA A 391 -30.14 7.81 6.24
N ASN A 392 -30.57 8.81 7.00
CA ASN A 392 -31.78 8.75 7.81
C ASN A 392 -32.68 9.93 7.42
N GLY A 393 -33.70 9.66 6.60
CA GLY A 393 -34.77 10.60 6.29
C GLY A 393 -36.07 10.33 7.05
N SER A 394 -36.01 9.66 8.20
CA SER A 394 -37.20 9.38 8.99
C SER A 394 -37.78 10.64 9.65
N ASP A 395 -39.07 10.85 9.48
CA ASP A 395 -39.83 11.90 10.18
C ASP A 395 -39.94 11.65 11.71
N ALA A 396 -39.63 10.43 12.16
CA ALA A 396 -39.71 10.02 13.56
C ALA A 396 -38.43 10.35 14.38
N GLY A 397 -37.46 11.02 13.77
CA GLY A 397 -36.23 11.46 14.42
C GLY A 397 -35.06 10.51 14.23
N ALA A 398 -34.15 10.47 15.21
CA ALA A 398 -32.96 9.63 15.14
C ALA A 398 -33.35 8.14 14.98
N ALA A 399 -32.63 7.44 14.12
CA ALA A 399 -32.82 6.02 13.83
C ALA A 399 -31.65 5.21 14.38
N GLY A 400 -31.78 3.88 14.35
CA GLY A 400 -30.68 3.00 14.70
C GLY A 400 -30.94 1.55 14.32
N HIS A 401 -29.86 0.80 14.12
CA HIS A 401 -29.90 -0.64 13.89
C HIS A 401 -29.26 -1.38 15.06
N THR A 402 -29.74 -2.59 15.33
CA THR A 402 -29.01 -3.52 16.20
C THR A 402 -27.82 -4.08 15.45
N LEU A 403 -26.72 -4.32 16.15
CA LEU A 403 -25.48 -4.82 15.58
C LEU A 403 -25.12 -6.17 16.20
N THR A 404 -24.74 -7.12 15.35
CA THR A 404 -24.14 -8.39 15.77
C THR A 404 -22.83 -8.62 15.05
N VAL A 405 -21.86 -9.21 15.74
CA VAL A 405 -20.57 -9.62 15.18
C VAL A 405 -20.41 -11.11 15.43
N ASN A 406 -20.22 -11.89 14.37
CA ASN A 406 -20.12 -13.36 14.44
C ASN A 406 -21.29 -14.01 15.22
N GLY A 407 -22.49 -13.48 15.05
CA GLY A 407 -23.70 -13.93 15.74
C GLY A 407 -23.86 -13.46 17.20
N ALA A 408 -22.84 -12.83 17.79
CA ALA A 408 -22.91 -12.26 19.13
C ALA A 408 -23.40 -10.81 19.10
N ALA A 409 -24.19 -10.40 20.10
CA ALA A 409 -24.66 -9.03 20.23
C ALA A 409 -23.48 -8.05 20.40
N ALA A 410 -23.45 -7.00 19.58
CA ALA A 410 -22.41 -5.98 19.55
C ALA A 410 -22.98 -4.56 19.75
N GLY A 411 -24.20 -4.44 20.26
CA GLY A 411 -24.91 -3.20 20.59
C GLY A 411 -25.71 -2.61 19.44
N THR A 412 -25.67 -1.29 19.24
CA THR A 412 -26.47 -0.57 18.22
C THR A 412 -25.62 0.38 17.38
N VAL A 413 -26.08 0.74 16.19
CA VAL A 413 -25.49 1.85 15.43
C VAL A 413 -26.57 2.90 15.28
N ASP A 414 -26.28 4.11 15.74
CA ASP A 414 -27.24 5.20 15.81
C ASP A 414 -27.02 6.20 14.67
N TYR A 415 -28.13 6.76 14.19
CA TYR A 415 -28.22 7.57 12.99
C TYR A 415 -28.99 8.87 13.26
N PRO A 416 -28.33 10.03 13.41
CA PRO A 416 -29.05 11.31 13.43
C PRO A 416 -29.83 11.51 12.12
N VAL A 417 -30.83 12.39 12.13
CA VAL A 417 -31.56 12.74 10.91
C VAL A 417 -30.64 13.48 9.96
N THR A 418 -30.51 12.98 8.74
CA THR A 418 -29.69 13.58 7.67
C THR A 418 -30.54 13.97 6.46
N GLY A 419 -31.71 13.35 6.28
CA GLY A 419 -32.49 13.39 5.04
C GLY A 419 -32.13 12.22 4.13
N TRP A 420 -33.07 11.80 3.28
CA TRP A 420 -32.82 10.76 2.27
C TRP A 420 -31.79 11.23 1.25
N ASP A 421 -30.94 10.30 0.81
CA ASP A 421 -29.81 10.55 -0.10
C ASP A 421 -28.77 11.57 0.43
N ASN A 422 -28.83 11.95 1.71
CA ASN A 422 -27.79 12.72 2.39
C ASN A 422 -26.97 11.79 3.28
N TRP A 423 -25.90 11.26 2.70
CA TRP A 423 -25.08 10.22 3.31
C TRP A 423 -24.08 10.77 4.32
N GLN A 424 -24.11 10.21 5.52
CA GLN A 424 -23.17 10.50 6.60
C GLN A 424 -22.56 9.19 7.11
N VAL A 425 -21.61 9.30 8.03
CA VAL A 425 -20.93 8.14 8.60
C VAL A 425 -21.21 8.07 10.09
N SER A 426 -21.61 6.88 10.56
CA SER A 426 -21.68 6.54 11.98
C SER A 426 -20.55 5.59 12.34
N GLU A 427 -19.87 5.86 13.45
CA GLU A 427 -18.65 5.18 13.85
C GLU A 427 -18.86 4.28 15.06
N ARG A 428 -18.32 3.07 15.03
CA ARG A 428 -18.37 2.15 16.17
C ARG A 428 -17.15 1.24 16.21
N ASP A 429 -16.62 0.98 17.40
CA ASP A 429 -15.59 -0.03 17.59
C ASP A 429 -16.22 -1.44 17.66
N VAL A 430 -15.62 -2.39 16.94
CA VAL A 430 -16.01 -3.80 16.94
C VAL A 430 -14.78 -4.68 17.13
N THR A 431 -14.93 -5.80 17.83
CA THR A 431 -13.87 -6.80 17.96
C THR A 431 -14.03 -7.87 16.91
N LEU A 432 -13.02 -8.04 16.06
CA LEU A 432 -13.00 -9.02 14.98
C LEU A 432 -11.92 -10.07 15.24
N ARG A 433 -12.16 -11.30 14.80
CA ARG A 433 -11.13 -12.36 14.75
C ARG A 433 -10.35 -12.23 13.43
N ALA A 434 -9.13 -12.76 13.37
CA ALA A 434 -8.43 -12.90 12.11
C ALA A 434 -9.23 -13.79 11.13
N GLY A 435 -9.20 -13.44 9.85
CA GLY A 435 -9.98 -14.08 8.81
C GLY A 435 -11.38 -13.49 8.67
N ASP A 436 -12.33 -14.35 8.27
CA ASP A 436 -13.69 -13.93 7.95
C ASP A 436 -14.53 -13.71 9.21
N ASN A 437 -15.26 -12.59 9.20
CA ASN A 437 -16.20 -12.18 10.22
C ASN A 437 -17.53 -11.80 9.57
N THR A 438 -18.64 -12.06 10.26
CA THR A 438 -19.95 -11.54 9.86
C THR A 438 -20.32 -10.33 10.71
N ILE A 439 -20.70 -9.23 10.08
CA ILE A 439 -21.25 -8.05 10.74
C ILE A 439 -22.68 -7.87 10.26
N SER A 440 -23.65 -8.04 11.16
CA SER A 440 -25.08 -8.01 10.79
C SER A 440 -25.82 -6.87 11.47
N TYR A 441 -26.54 -6.10 10.65
CA TYR A 441 -27.46 -5.04 11.05
C TYR A 441 -28.88 -5.61 11.08
N GLY A 442 -29.57 -5.43 12.21
CA GLY A 442 -30.97 -5.79 12.37
C GLY A 442 -31.83 -4.59 12.73
N LYS A 443 -33.16 -4.78 12.73
CA LYS A 443 -34.10 -3.72 13.12
C LYS A 443 -33.75 -3.13 14.49
N GLY A 444 -33.71 -1.81 14.56
CA GLY A 444 -33.67 -1.03 15.80
C GLY A 444 -34.75 0.06 15.78
N ALA A 445 -34.36 1.31 16.03
CA ALA A 445 -35.26 2.46 16.06
C ALA A 445 -35.46 3.07 14.67
N ASN A 446 -36.69 3.51 14.37
CA ASN A 446 -37.05 4.27 13.15
C ASN A 446 -36.46 3.66 11.87
N TYR A 447 -36.14 4.47 10.85
CA TYR A 447 -35.79 4.01 9.51
C TYR A 447 -34.51 4.67 9.01
N ALA A 448 -33.58 3.86 8.51
CA ALA A 448 -32.37 4.32 7.86
C ALA A 448 -31.97 3.34 6.74
N GLU A 449 -31.22 3.85 5.77
CA GLU A 449 -30.62 3.04 4.70
C GLU A 449 -29.11 2.94 4.93
N ILE A 450 -28.55 1.78 4.61
CA ILE A 450 -27.11 1.51 4.64
C ILE A 450 -26.61 1.50 3.21
N ASP A 451 -25.63 2.35 2.93
CA ASP A 451 -24.95 2.41 1.64
C ASP A 451 -23.77 1.42 1.61
N ALA A 452 -22.91 1.51 2.61
CA ALA A 452 -21.72 0.69 2.71
C ALA A 452 -21.23 0.66 4.16
N ILE A 453 -20.29 -0.25 4.43
CA ILE A 453 -19.46 -0.19 5.62
C ILE A 453 -17.99 -0.09 5.23
N ASP A 454 -17.22 0.68 5.98
CA ASP A 454 -15.75 0.62 5.93
C ASP A 454 -15.20 0.03 7.23
N VAL A 455 -14.12 -0.76 7.13
CA VAL A 455 -13.40 -1.35 8.27
C VAL A 455 -11.95 -0.87 8.24
N ALA A 456 -11.44 -0.36 9.37
CA ALA A 456 -10.04 0.05 9.55
C ALA A 456 -9.48 -0.31 10.92
#